data_AF-A0A838ID89-F1
#
_entry.id   AF-A0A838ID89-F1
#
_cell.length_a   1.000
_cell.length_b   1.000
_cell.length_c   1.000
_cell.angle_alpha   90.00
_cell.angle_beta   90.00
_cell.angle_gamma   90.00
#
_symmetry.space_group_name_H-M   'P 1'
#
loop_
_entity.id
_entity.type
_entity.pdbx_description
1 polymer ?
#
loop_
_entity_poly.entity_id
_entity_poly.type
_entity_poly.pdbx_seq_one_letter_code
_entity_poly.pdbx_strand_id
1 'polypeptide(L)'
;MPHTSWLILVAGVVATLVGWHVWRSSADGQFRDELARSADALSQQLASNVRRQDQMLTSATAFFAASRRVDPGGFDTYGRVIGLGRRSREMRSMVWISGPLPSARVRYASRRDGWAEPGAEVTEVGGLSLALGRAAKSGRSVLTRTYSGLTGTPEDFAIVRPVYDGGPRPTSPRARSAVLRGWVALKLRGNGFLASDLSRV
;
A
#
# COMPACT_ATOMS: atom_id res chain seq x y z
N MET A 1 -37.49 -26.81 -61.12
CA MET A 1 -36.11 -26.62 -60.62
C MET A 1 -36.13 -25.89 -59.27
N PRO A 2 -36.29 -26.60 -58.14
CA PRO A 2 -36.40 -25.99 -56.80
C PRO A 2 -35.11 -26.05 -55.95
N HIS A 3 -33.98 -26.50 -56.51
CA HIS A 3 -32.75 -26.74 -55.73
C HIS A 3 -31.85 -25.51 -55.53
N THR A 4 -32.02 -24.44 -56.31
CA THR A 4 -31.16 -23.24 -56.26
C THR A 4 -31.45 -22.34 -55.05
N SER A 5 -32.71 -22.24 -54.62
CA SER A 5 -33.11 -21.39 -53.49
C SER A 5 -32.56 -21.88 -52.15
N TRP A 6 -32.34 -23.18 -52.00
CA TRP A 6 -31.78 -23.77 -50.78
C TRP A 6 -30.29 -23.43 -50.61
N LEU A 7 -29.53 -23.41 -51.70
CA LEU A 7 -28.10 -23.10 -51.67
C LEU A 7 -27.81 -21.65 -51.25
N ILE A 8 -28.67 -20.70 -51.65
CA ILE A 8 -28.53 -19.28 -51.28
C ILE A 8 -28.76 -19.10 -49.77
N LEU A 9 -29.73 -19.82 -49.20
CA LEU A 9 -30.06 -19.76 -47.77
C LEU A 9 -28.91 -20.32 -46.91
N VAL A 10 -28.34 -21.46 -47.33
CA VAL A 10 -27.19 -22.06 -46.63
C VAL A 10 -25.96 -21.15 -46.72
N ALA A 11 -25.69 -20.56 -47.88
CA ALA A 11 -24.56 -19.63 -48.04
C ALA A 11 -24.69 -18.38 -47.14
N GLY A 12 -25.90 -17.83 -46.99
CA GLY A 12 -26.17 -16.70 -46.11
C GLY A 12 -25.97 -17.02 -44.62
N VAL A 13 -26.42 -18.18 -44.17
CA VAL A 13 -26.24 -18.63 -42.77
C VAL A 13 -24.76 -18.87 -42.46
N VAL A 14 -24.02 -19.52 -43.36
CA VAL A 14 -22.58 -19.77 -43.18
C VAL A 14 -21.79 -18.45 -43.15
N ALA A 15 -22.09 -17.51 -44.05
CA ALA A 15 -21.44 -16.20 -44.05
C ALA A 15 -21.69 -15.42 -42.75
N THR A 16 -22.89 -15.51 -42.20
CA THR A 16 -23.26 -14.85 -40.94
C THR A 16 -22.52 -15.48 -39.74
N LEU A 17 -22.41 -16.81 -39.70
CA LEU A 17 -21.68 -17.53 -38.64
C LEU A 17 -20.17 -17.27 -38.68
N VAL A 18 -19.58 -17.24 -39.88
CA VAL A 18 -18.15 -16.91 -40.05
C VAL A 18 -17.89 -15.45 -39.67
N GLY A 19 -18.75 -14.52 -40.08
CA GLY A 19 -18.67 -13.12 -39.69
C GLY A 19 -18.77 -12.92 -38.18
N TRP A 20 -19.67 -13.65 -37.51
CA TRP A 20 -19.80 -13.63 -36.05
C TRP A 20 -18.55 -14.16 -35.33
N HIS A 21 -17.94 -15.24 -35.84
CA HIS A 21 -16.76 -15.84 -35.23
C HIS A 21 -15.50 -14.98 -35.42
N VAL A 22 -15.35 -14.36 -36.59
CA VAL A 22 -14.25 -13.41 -36.88
C VAL A 22 -14.41 -12.12 -36.08
N TRP A 23 -15.63 -11.61 -35.94
CA TRP A 23 -15.90 -10.44 -35.11
C TRP A 23 -15.62 -10.71 -33.62
N ARG A 24 -16.03 -11.89 -33.11
CA ARG A 24 -15.78 -12.29 -31.73
C ARG A 24 -14.29 -12.47 -31.42
N SER A 25 -13.53 -13.08 -32.33
CA SER A 25 -12.08 -13.28 -32.15
C SER A 25 -11.28 -11.97 -32.26
N SER A 26 -11.73 -11.04 -33.09
CA SER A 26 -11.10 -9.71 -33.23
C SER A 26 -11.43 -8.78 -32.06
N ALA A 27 -12.67 -8.83 -31.55
CA ALA A 27 -13.09 -8.10 -30.36
C ALA A 27 -12.36 -8.61 -29.11
N ASP A 28 -12.26 -9.93 -28.92
CA ASP A 28 -11.57 -10.53 -27.77
C ASP A 28 -10.06 -10.17 -27.74
N GLY A 29 -9.42 -10.01 -28.89
CA GLY A 29 -8.01 -9.59 -28.99
C GLY A 29 -7.80 -8.14 -28.53
N GLN A 30 -8.59 -7.20 -29.06
CA GLN A 30 -8.48 -5.78 -28.70
C GLN A 30 -8.80 -5.52 -27.23
N PHE A 31 -9.83 -6.17 -26.69
CA PHE A 31 -10.15 -6.07 -25.27
C PHE A 31 -9.06 -6.63 -24.37
N ARG A 32 -8.43 -7.76 -24.75
CA ARG A 32 -7.31 -8.34 -23.98
C ARG A 32 -6.09 -7.44 -24.00
N ASP A 33 -5.75 -6.85 -25.14
CA ASP A 33 -4.62 -5.93 -25.25
C ASP A 33 -4.85 -4.62 -24.50
N GLU A 34 -6.10 -4.13 -24.47
CA GLU A 34 -6.49 -2.96 -23.68
C GLU A 34 -6.50 -3.26 -22.17
N LEU A 35 -7.01 -4.42 -21.75
CA LEU A 35 -6.95 -4.90 -20.38
C LEU A 35 -5.51 -5.11 -19.91
N ALA A 36 -4.65 -5.70 -20.75
CA ALA A 36 -3.24 -5.90 -20.44
C ALA A 36 -2.52 -4.56 -20.28
N ARG A 37 -2.70 -3.62 -21.20
CA ARG A 37 -2.14 -2.26 -21.09
C ARG A 37 -2.64 -1.53 -19.86
N SER A 38 -3.92 -1.67 -19.52
CA SER A 38 -4.51 -1.07 -18.33
C SER A 38 -3.95 -1.68 -17.04
N ALA A 39 -3.82 -3.01 -17.00
CA ALA A 39 -3.24 -3.72 -15.87
C ALA A 39 -1.75 -3.38 -15.66
N ASP A 40 -0.99 -3.24 -16.74
CA ASP A 40 0.41 -2.82 -16.71
C ASP A 40 0.55 -1.39 -16.22
N ALA A 41 -0.26 -0.46 -16.73
CA ALA A 41 -0.28 0.93 -16.29
C ALA A 41 -0.59 1.03 -14.78
N LEU A 42 -1.63 0.32 -14.32
CA LEU A 42 -2.00 0.25 -12.90
C LEU A 42 -0.87 -0.34 -12.04
N SER A 43 -0.22 -1.41 -12.51
CA SER A 43 0.88 -2.04 -11.80
C SER A 43 2.10 -1.12 -11.68
N GLN A 44 2.45 -0.41 -12.75
CA GLN A 44 3.53 0.56 -12.75
C GLN A 44 3.25 1.74 -11.82
N GLN A 45 2.02 2.24 -11.82
CA GLN A 45 1.57 3.31 -10.93
C GLN A 45 1.60 2.88 -9.47
N LEU A 46 1.07 1.69 -9.15
CA LEU A 46 1.12 1.12 -7.80
C LEU A 46 2.57 0.95 -7.34
N ALA A 47 3.44 0.41 -8.20
CA ALA A 47 4.86 0.24 -7.90
C ALA A 47 5.57 1.60 -7.70
N SER A 48 5.20 2.63 -8.45
CA SER A 48 5.72 3.99 -8.28
C SER A 48 5.28 4.60 -6.94
N ASN A 49 4.00 4.44 -6.58
CA ASN A 49 3.45 4.93 -5.32
C ASN A 49 4.09 4.23 -4.11
N VAL A 50 4.23 2.90 -4.15
CA VAL A 50 4.93 2.13 -3.10
C VAL A 50 6.38 2.58 -2.97
N ARG A 51 7.10 2.77 -4.09
CA ARG A 51 8.49 3.25 -4.06
C ARG A 51 8.60 4.64 -3.43
N ARG A 52 7.71 5.56 -3.76
CA ARG A 52 7.66 6.90 -3.17
C ARG A 52 7.43 6.85 -1.65
N GLN A 53 6.48 6.01 -1.21
CA GLN A 53 6.19 5.82 0.21
C GLN A 53 7.37 5.17 0.95
N ASP A 54 8.04 4.19 0.35
CA ASP A 54 9.24 3.56 0.93
C ASP A 54 10.41 4.53 1.04
N GLN A 55 10.62 5.41 0.05
CA GLN A 55 11.62 6.48 0.13
C GLN A 55 11.34 7.45 1.28
N MET A 56 10.08 7.86 1.45
CA MET A 56 9.67 8.75 2.55
C MET A 56 9.83 8.09 3.93
N LEU A 57 9.51 6.80 4.05
CA LEU A 57 9.78 6.06 5.28
C LEU A 57 11.28 5.89 5.51
N THR A 58 12.06 5.67 4.45
CA THR A 58 13.52 5.58 4.54
C THR A 58 14.11 6.88 5.08
N SER A 59 13.70 8.04 4.55
CA SER A 59 14.14 9.33 5.06
C SER A 59 13.70 9.57 6.51
N ALA A 60 12.48 9.14 6.88
CA ALA A 60 12.00 9.24 8.26
C ALA A 60 12.86 8.40 9.20
N THR A 61 13.14 7.16 8.81
CA THR A 61 13.99 6.27 9.62
C THR A 61 15.41 6.78 9.76
N ALA A 62 16.00 7.37 8.71
CA ALA A 62 17.32 7.98 8.78
C ALA A 62 17.32 9.18 9.74
N PHE A 63 16.32 10.06 9.62
CA PHE A 63 16.17 11.22 10.51
C PHE A 63 16.05 10.81 11.98
N PHE A 64 15.20 9.83 12.29
CA PHE A 64 15.01 9.37 13.66
C PHE A 64 16.19 8.55 14.18
N ALA A 65 16.85 7.74 13.34
CA ALA A 65 18.06 7.01 13.72
C ALA A 65 19.22 7.96 14.07
N ALA A 66 19.36 9.08 13.35
CA ALA A 66 20.37 10.10 13.65
C ALA A 66 20.05 10.93 14.89
N SER A 67 18.78 10.99 15.30
CA SER A 67 18.33 11.79 16.45
C SER A 67 18.60 11.06 17.76
N ARG A 68 19.22 11.71 18.75
CA ARG A 68 19.46 11.10 20.10
C ARG A 68 18.19 10.65 20.79
N ARG A 69 17.09 11.39 20.60
CA ARG A 69 15.73 11.07 21.03
C ARG A 69 14.76 11.47 19.93
N VAL A 70 13.70 10.69 19.75
CA VAL A 70 12.53 11.16 19.00
C VAL A 70 11.69 11.92 20.02
N ASP A 71 11.62 13.25 19.88
CA ASP A 71 10.74 14.09 20.70
C ASP A 71 9.54 14.57 19.86
N PRO A 72 8.44 15.02 20.51
CA PRO A 72 7.24 15.45 19.81
C PRO A 72 7.50 16.58 18.80
N GLY A 73 8.38 17.53 19.13
CA GLY A 73 8.65 18.70 18.29
C GLY A 73 9.44 18.34 17.04
N GLY A 74 10.45 17.47 17.17
CA GLY A 74 11.19 16.92 16.04
C GLY A 74 10.30 16.09 15.11
N PHE A 75 9.42 15.25 15.69
CA PHE A 75 8.47 14.44 14.93
C PHE A 75 7.47 15.29 14.13
N ASP A 76 6.86 16.29 14.77
CA ASP A 76 5.92 17.20 14.10
C ASP A 76 6.59 18.03 13.00
N THR A 77 7.80 18.54 13.28
CA THR A 77 8.58 19.30 12.29
C THR A 77 8.88 18.45 11.06
N TYR A 78 9.31 17.20 11.23
CA TYR A 78 9.51 16.29 10.11
C TYR A 78 8.20 16.04 9.35
N GLY A 79 7.09 15.80 10.05
CA GLY A 79 5.77 15.61 9.44
C GLY A 79 5.28 16.80 8.60
N ARG A 80 5.59 18.03 9.03
CA ARG A 80 5.31 19.25 8.28
C ARG A 80 6.18 19.40 7.04
N VAL A 81 7.48 19.12 7.14
CA VAL A 81 8.44 19.21 6.01
C VAL A 81 8.06 18.27 4.87
N ILE A 82 7.68 17.04 5.18
CA ILE A 82 7.24 16.06 4.19
C ILE A 82 5.81 16.33 3.68
N GLY A 83 5.12 17.32 4.25
CA GLY A 83 3.81 17.78 3.78
C GLY A 83 2.68 16.79 4.02
N LEU A 84 2.72 16.02 5.12
CA LEU A 84 1.66 15.09 5.49
C LEU A 84 0.29 15.81 5.47
N GLY A 85 -0.64 15.27 4.68
CA GLY A 85 -2.00 15.79 4.51
C GLY A 85 -2.17 17.04 3.63
N ARG A 86 -1.09 17.72 3.20
CA ARG A 86 -1.16 18.79 2.18
C ARG A 86 -0.75 18.28 0.79
N ARG A 87 0.33 17.49 0.71
CA ARG A 87 0.89 17.01 -0.57
C ARG A 87 0.40 15.63 -0.98
N SER A 88 -0.08 14.82 -0.04
CA SER A 88 -0.59 13.48 -0.32
C SER A 88 -1.96 13.28 0.33
N ARG A 89 -3.00 13.16 -0.51
CA ARG A 89 -4.35 12.78 -0.06
C ARG A 89 -4.40 11.31 0.39
N GLU A 90 -3.45 10.51 -0.06
CA GLU A 90 -3.36 9.07 0.25
C GLU A 90 -2.81 8.83 1.66
N MET A 91 -1.90 9.69 2.14
CA MET A 91 -1.30 9.56 3.47
C MET A 91 -2.18 10.22 4.52
N ARG A 92 -2.72 9.42 5.46
CA ARG A 92 -3.59 9.91 6.53
C ARG A 92 -2.80 10.43 7.72
N SER A 93 -1.87 9.62 8.20
CA SER A 93 -1.06 9.93 9.38
C SER A 93 0.22 9.12 9.38
N MET A 94 1.20 9.64 10.10
CA MET A 94 2.46 8.97 10.41
C MET A 94 2.59 8.88 11.92
N VAL A 95 3.08 7.76 12.41
CA VAL A 95 3.26 7.51 13.85
C VAL A 95 4.66 7.01 14.17
N TRP A 96 5.13 7.37 15.36
CA TRP A 96 6.28 6.77 16.02
C TRP A 96 5.79 5.75 17.04
N ILE A 97 6.26 4.51 16.92
CA ILE A 97 5.91 3.40 17.81
C ILE A 97 7.17 2.96 18.53
N SER A 98 7.07 2.70 19.84
CA SER A 98 8.20 2.21 20.63
C SER A 98 7.74 1.25 21.73
N GLY A 99 8.70 0.49 22.27
CA GLY A 99 8.46 -0.50 23.31
C GLY A 99 8.59 -1.94 22.80
N PRO A 100 8.65 -2.92 23.71
CA PRO A 100 8.74 -4.32 23.33
C PRO A 100 7.41 -4.80 22.74
N LEU A 101 7.45 -5.69 21.75
CA LEU A 101 6.24 -6.40 21.32
C LEU A 101 5.86 -7.47 22.35
N PRO A 102 4.57 -7.70 22.63
CA PRO A 102 3.40 -7.08 21.98
C PRO A 102 2.97 -5.72 22.55
N SER A 103 3.53 -5.28 23.68
CA SER A 103 3.13 -4.05 24.40
C SER A 103 3.70 -2.75 23.82
N ALA A 104 4.07 -2.75 22.54
CA ALA A 104 4.55 -1.56 21.86
C ALA A 104 3.39 -0.55 21.75
N ARG A 105 3.69 0.73 21.93
CA ARG A 105 2.69 1.80 21.94
C ARG A 105 3.01 2.88 20.93
N VAL A 106 1.96 3.50 20.41
CA VAL A 106 2.06 4.76 19.68
C VAL A 106 2.54 5.83 20.66
N ARG A 107 3.68 6.45 20.37
CA ARG A 107 4.23 7.54 21.19
C ARG A 107 3.88 8.90 20.62
N TYR A 108 4.01 9.03 19.30
CA TYR A 108 3.74 10.27 18.58
C TYR A 108 2.95 9.99 17.32
N ALA A 109 2.13 10.95 16.93
CA ALA A 109 1.30 10.90 15.74
C ALA A 109 1.19 12.27 15.10
N SER A 110 1.32 12.33 13.77
CA SER A 110 1.26 13.59 13.03
C SER A 110 -0.16 14.16 12.96
N ARG A 111 -1.16 13.28 13.08
CA ARG A 111 -2.58 13.60 13.20
C ARG A 111 -3.21 12.54 14.09
N ARG A 112 -4.16 12.96 14.92
CA ARG A 112 -4.98 12.04 15.69
C ARG A 112 -6.06 11.47 14.77
N ASP A 113 -5.93 10.20 14.46
CA ASP A 113 -6.98 9.35 13.91
C ASP A 113 -6.95 8.03 14.70
N GLY A 114 -8.05 7.28 14.78
CA GLY A 114 -8.23 6.24 15.83
C GLY A 114 -7.15 5.16 15.95
N TRP A 115 -6.26 4.95 14.96
CA TRP A 115 -5.11 4.02 15.06
C TRP A 115 -3.80 4.69 15.54
N ALA A 116 -3.78 6.02 15.58
CA ALA A 116 -2.63 6.88 15.82
C ALA A 116 -2.79 7.68 17.13
N GLU A 117 -3.60 7.22 18.06
CA GLU A 117 -3.73 7.89 19.36
C GLU A 117 -2.47 7.63 20.21
N PRO A 118 -1.75 8.68 20.66
CA PRO A 118 -0.64 8.49 21.57
C PRO A 118 -1.06 7.73 22.84
N GLY A 119 -0.38 6.65 23.15
CA GLY A 119 -0.70 5.73 24.26
C GLY A 119 -1.35 4.42 23.81
N ALA A 120 -2.00 4.40 22.63
CA ALA A 120 -2.66 3.22 22.09
C ALA A 120 -1.67 2.07 21.88
N GLU A 121 -2.11 0.85 22.20
CA GLU A 121 -1.31 -0.36 21.99
C GLU A 121 -1.40 -0.82 20.54
N VAL A 122 -0.30 -1.35 20.00
CA VAL A 122 -0.28 -1.85 18.61
C VAL A 122 -1.12 -3.12 18.40
N THR A 123 -1.58 -3.73 19.49
CA THR A 123 -2.51 -4.87 19.52
C THR A 123 -3.95 -4.44 19.24
N GLU A 124 -4.32 -3.19 19.56
CA GLU A 124 -5.64 -2.61 19.30
C GLU A 124 -5.85 -2.31 17.81
N VAL A 125 -4.76 -2.22 17.04
CA VAL A 125 -4.77 -2.04 15.58
C VAL A 125 -4.49 -3.38 14.91
N GLY A 126 -5.55 -4.00 14.37
CA GLY A 126 -5.45 -5.31 13.73
C GLY A 126 -4.35 -5.36 12.67
N GLY A 127 -3.51 -6.41 12.71
CA GLY A 127 -2.41 -6.63 11.77
C GLY A 127 -1.12 -5.86 12.07
N LEU A 128 -1.17 -4.78 12.87
CA LEU A 128 -0.01 -3.93 13.10
C LEU A 128 1.09 -4.63 13.91
N SER A 129 0.75 -5.27 15.03
CA SER A 129 1.72 -6.01 15.86
C SER A 129 2.53 -7.05 15.07
N LEU A 130 1.84 -7.83 14.20
CA LEU A 130 2.49 -8.81 13.33
C LEU A 130 3.42 -8.14 12.31
N ALA A 131 2.99 -7.04 11.70
CA ALA A 131 3.79 -6.28 10.75
C ALA A 131 5.06 -5.71 11.38
N LEU A 132 4.96 -5.15 12.60
CA LEU A 132 6.09 -4.63 13.36
C LEU A 132 7.12 -5.72 13.65
N GLY A 133 6.67 -6.91 14.07
CA GLY A 133 7.54 -8.07 14.32
C GLY A 133 8.24 -8.55 13.05
N ARG A 134 7.54 -8.63 11.91
CA ARG A 134 8.13 -8.97 10.61
C ARG A 134 9.12 -7.92 10.13
N ALA A 135 8.80 -6.64 10.32
CA ALA A 135 9.66 -5.53 9.95
C ALA A 135 10.94 -5.51 10.78
N ALA A 136 10.85 -5.70 12.10
CA ALA A 136 11.99 -5.80 13.00
C ALA A 136 12.95 -6.94 12.61
N LYS A 137 12.41 -8.14 12.32
CA LYS A 137 13.20 -9.31 11.92
C LYS A 137 13.85 -9.14 10.56
N SER A 138 13.10 -8.65 9.56
CA SER A 138 13.57 -8.51 8.18
C SER A 138 14.44 -7.26 7.97
N GLY A 139 14.29 -6.24 8.82
CA GLY A 139 14.88 -4.92 8.63
C GLY A 139 14.41 -4.24 7.34
N ARG A 140 13.21 -4.56 6.87
CA ARG A 140 12.59 -4.00 5.66
C ARG A 140 11.26 -3.35 6.03
N SER A 141 10.78 -2.50 5.15
CA SER A 141 9.40 -2.00 5.21
C SER A 141 8.43 -3.17 5.01
N VAL A 142 7.35 -3.21 5.81
CA VAL A 142 6.29 -4.22 5.70
C VAL A 142 4.97 -3.50 5.51
N LEU A 143 4.25 -3.86 4.45
CA LEU A 143 2.87 -3.43 4.20
C LEU A 143 1.91 -4.38 4.94
N THR A 144 0.93 -3.82 5.63
CA THR A 144 -0.16 -4.57 6.27
C THR A 144 -1.50 -3.87 6.07
N ARG A 145 -2.58 -4.63 6.12
CA ARG A 145 -3.92 -4.06 6.34
C ARG A 145 -4.05 -3.67 7.80
N THR A 146 -4.73 -2.55 8.04
CA THR A 146 -5.14 -2.12 9.38
C THR A 146 -6.64 -2.26 9.53
N TYR A 147 -7.07 -2.76 10.67
CA TYR A 147 -8.48 -2.93 11.00
C TYR A 147 -8.84 -1.94 12.12
N SER A 148 -9.97 -1.26 11.96
CA SER A 148 -10.57 -0.49 13.06
C SER A 148 -11.15 -1.46 14.07
N GLY A 149 -10.75 -1.35 15.34
CA GLY A 149 -11.30 -2.19 16.41
C GLY A 149 -12.81 -2.01 16.63
N LEU A 150 -13.38 -0.88 16.19
CA LEU A 150 -14.81 -0.56 16.35
C LEU A 150 -15.71 -1.20 15.29
N THR A 151 -15.21 -1.34 14.06
CA THR A 151 -16.03 -1.79 12.91
C THR A 151 -15.57 -3.13 12.33
N GLY A 152 -14.36 -3.59 12.65
CA GLY A 152 -13.79 -4.83 12.10
C GLY A 152 -13.52 -4.79 10.59
N THR A 153 -13.81 -3.68 9.92
CA THR A 153 -13.64 -3.49 8.48
C THR A 153 -12.19 -3.14 8.14
N PRO A 154 -11.58 -3.79 7.13
CA PRO A 154 -10.28 -3.36 6.61
C PRO A 154 -10.48 -2.07 5.81
N GLU A 155 -10.15 -0.93 6.42
CA GLU A 155 -10.37 0.37 5.78
C GLU A 155 -9.10 0.96 5.15
N ASP A 156 -7.95 0.66 5.72
CA ASP A 156 -6.70 1.33 5.41
C ASP A 156 -5.51 0.34 5.40
N PHE A 157 -4.40 0.79 4.83
CA PHE A 157 -3.12 0.07 4.89
C PHE A 157 -2.14 0.83 5.79
N ALA A 158 -1.20 0.10 6.38
CA ALA A 158 -0.03 0.69 7.01
C ALA A 158 1.25 0.13 6.40
N ILE A 159 2.22 0.99 6.14
CA ILE A 159 3.59 0.58 5.90
C ILE A 159 4.39 0.88 7.15
N VAL A 160 5.05 -0.13 7.70
CA VAL A 160 5.90 -0.03 8.90
C VAL A 160 7.35 -0.23 8.54
N ARG A 161 8.25 0.54 9.15
CA ARG A 161 9.70 0.40 8.97
C ARG A 161 10.42 0.51 10.32
N PRO A 162 11.34 -0.42 10.65
CA PRO A 162 12.05 -0.38 11.92
C PRO A 162 13.10 0.72 11.91
N VAL A 163 13.37 1.29 13.09
CA VAL A 163 14.46 2.22 13.36
C VAL A 163 15.40 1.59 14.36
N TYR A 164 16.68 1.57 14.02
CA TYR A 164 17.74 0.98 14.83
C TYR A 164 18.64 2.07 15.39
N ASP A 165 19.16 1.87 16.60
CA ASP A 165 20.23 2.69 17.17
C ASP A 165 21.57 2.39 16.49
N GLY A 166 22.44 3.40 16.39
CA GLY A 166 23.82 3.23 15.91
C GLY A 166 24.03 3.29 14.39
N GLY A 167 23.03 3.71 13.61
CA GLY A 167 23.20 4.01 12.19
C GLY A 167 22.75 2.87 11.25
N PRO A 168 23.61 2.34 10.36
CA PRO A 168 23.19 1.44 9.30
C PRO A 168 22.52 0.17 9.82
N ARG A 169 21.60 -0.37 9.01
CA ARG A 169 20.80 -1.56 9.36
C ARG A 169 21.69 -2.76 9.70
N PRO A 170 21.53 -3.39 10.88
CA PRO A 170 22.27 -4.60 11.23
C PRO A 170 21.97 -5.76 10.27
N THR A 171 22.97 -6.60 10.01
CA THR A 171 22.89 -7.69 9.03
C THR A 171 22.10 -8.90 9.55
N SER A 172 22.17 -9.19 10.86
CA SER A 172 21.51 -10.36 11.47
C SER A 172 20.20 -10.00 12.20
N PRO A 173 19.20 -10.90 12.23
CA PRO A 173 17.97 -10.69 13.01
C PRO A 173 18.22 -10.46 14.50
N ARG A 174 19.20 -11.15 15.10
CA ARG A 174 19.55 -10.99 16.52
C ARG A 174 20.12 -9.61 16.81
N ALA A 175 21.03 -9.11 15.97
CA ALA A 175 21.58 -7.77 16.11
C ALA A 175 20.50 -6.71 15.93
N ARG A 176 19.60 -6.88 14.95
CA ARG A 176 18.44 -5.98 14.75
C ARG A 176 17.60 -5.85 15.99
N SER A 177 17.24 -6.96 16.64
CA SER A 177 16.44 -6.92 17.87
C SER A 177 17.17 -6.22 19.02
N ALA A 178 18.50 -6.39 19.13
CA ALA A 178 19.29 -5.80 20.22
C ALA A 178 19.40 -4.27 20.12
N VAL A 179 19.38 -3.71 18.91
CA VAL A 179 19.45 -2.26 18.68
C VAL A 179 18.15 -1.67 18.16
N LEU A 180 17.03 -2.40 18.24
CA LEU A 180 15.74 -1.91 17.78
C LEU A 180 15.23 -0.83 18.73
N ARG A 181 15.10 0.38 18.22
CA ARG A 181 14.62 1.53 18.97
C ARG A 181 13.11 1.69 18.90
N GLY A 182 12.54 1.38 17.74
CA GLY A 182 11.12 1.55 17.48
C GLY A 182 10.81 1.40 16.00
N TRP A 183 9.66 1.94 15.61
CA TRP A 183 9.19 1.89 14.23
C TRP A 183 8.58 3.23 13.83
N VAL A 184 8.75 3.56 12.56
CA VAL A 184 7.90 4.55 11.89
C VAL A 184 6.83 3.80 11.14
N ALA A 185 5.58 4.21 11.29
CA ALA A 185 4.49 3.68 10.50
C ALA A 185 3.75 4.80 9.78
N LEU A 186 3.33 4.53 8.55
CA LEU A 186 2.58 5.43 7.69
C LEU A 186 1.25 4.78 7.32
N LYS A 187 0.13 5.43 7.64
CA LYS A 187 -1.19 5.00 7.20
C LYS A 187 -1.54 5.57 5.83
N LEU A 188 -2.05 4.68 5.00
CA LEU A 188 -2.50 4.92 3.63
C LEU A 188 -4.00 4.65 3.52
N ARG A 189 -4.72 5.52 2.81
CA ARG A 189 -6.13 5.31 2.48
C ARG A 189 -6.30 4.09 1.58
N GLY A 190 -7.15 3.13 1.95
CA GLY A 190 -7.46 1.98 1.10
C GLY A 190 -7.97 2.39 -0.30
N ASN A 191 -8.97 3.28 -0.35
CA ASN A 191 -9.57 3.75 -1.61
C ASN A 191 -8.65 4.69 -2.40
N GLY A 192 -7.79 5.47 -1.74
CA GLY A 192 -6.86 6.38 -2.43
C GLY A 192 -5.66 5.64 -3.04
N PHE A 193 -5.22 4.57 -2.39
CA PHE A 193 -4.08 3.76 -2.81
C PHE A 193 -4.43 2.81 -3.97
N LEU A 194 -5.69 2.36 -4.07
CA LEU A 194 -6.12 1.39 -5.08
C LEU A 194 -7.07 1.95 -6.15
N ALA A 195 -7.80 3.04 -5.89
CA ALA A 195 -8.92 3.47 -6.75
C ALA A 195 -8.80 4.90 -7.32
N SER A 196 -7.63 5.52 -7.29
CA SER A 196 -7.48 6.93 -7.69
C SER A 196 -7.73 7.25 -9.18
N ASP A 197 -7.99 6.26 -10.04
CA ASP A 197 -8.23 6.49 -11.49
C ASP A 197 -9.56 5.99 -12.08
N LEU A 198 -10.43 5.30 -11.34
CA LEU A 198 -11.72 4.85 -11.91
C LEU A 198 -12.76 5.98 -12.09
N SER A 199 -12.42 7.23 -11.75
CA SER A 199 -13.30 8.40 -11.91
C SER A 199 -12.84 9.41 -12.95
N ARG A 200 -11.79 9.10 -13.72
CA ARG A 200 -11.24 9.97 -14.78
C ARG A 200 -11.26 9.35 -16.19
N VAL A 201 -11.83 8.17 -16.33
CA VAL A 201 -12.20 7.55 -17.61
C VAL A 201 -13.71 7.64 -17.75
#